data_AF-A0A2K3NAE9-F1
#
_entry.id   AF-A0A2K3NAE9-F1
#
_cell.length_a   1.000
_cell.length_b   1.000
_cell.length_c   1.000
_cell.angle_alpha   90.00
_cell.angle_beta   90.00
_cell.angle_gamma   90.00
#
_symmetry.space_group_name_H-M   'P 1'
#
loop_
_entity.id
_entity.type
_entity.pdbx_description
1 polymer ?
#
loop_
_entity_poly.entity_id
_entity_poly.type
_entity_poly.pdbx_seq_one_letter_code
_entity_poly.pdbx_strand_id
1 'polypeptide(L)'
;MWTENYAHLLFKCFFKQATVPKTKWVRWNSHRGSGMILNVDGSSLGNPDISYFEGLIQNNDDVWIHGFAGNINFSNILHAELLAIYYGLVMAWGFGITELWCYSDSKVAIKLISEPVNA
;
A
#
# COMPACT_ATOMS: atom_id res chain seq x y z
N MET A 1 0.22 -2.89 30.66
CA MET A 1 -0.82 -1.84 30.80
C MET A 1 -0.51 -0.74 29.80
N TRP A 2 -0.90 -0.91 28.53
CA TRP A 2 -0.68 0.05 27.43
C TRP A 2 -1.71 -0.19 26.31
N THR A 3 -2.99 0.10 26.58
CA THR A 3 -4.05 0.06 25.55
C THR A 3 -4.85 1.36 25.49
N GLU A 4 -4.67 2.27 26.45
CA GLU A 4 -5.45 3.51 26.54
C GLU A 4 -4.98 4.64 25.62
N ASN A 5 -3.85 4.50 24.92
CA ASN A 5 -3.28 5.61 24.14
C ASN A 5 -3.71 5.61 22.65
N TYR A 6 -3.84 4.44 22.01
CA TYR A 6 -4.17 4.38 20.57
C TYR A 6 -5.59 4.83 20.26
N ALA A 7 -6.59 4.42 21.04
CA ALA A 7 -7.97 4.86 20.83
C ALA A 7 -8.10 6.39 20.99
N HIS A 8 -7.37 6.96 21.94
CA HIS A 8 -7.34 8.41 22.16
C HIS A 8 -6.62 9.15 21.02
N LEU A 9 -5.55 8.57 20.48
CA LEU A 9 -4.85 9.07 19.29
C LEU A 9 -5.74 9.02 18.05
N LEU A 10 -6.44 7.90 17.82
CA LEU A 10 -7.42 7.74 16.75
C LEU A 10 -8.55 8.78 16.88
N PHE A 11 -9.10 8.97 18.09
CA PHE A 11 -10.11 10.00 18.33
C PHE A 11 -9.58 11.41 18.01
N LYS A 12 -8.35 11.74 18.40
CA LYS A 12 -7.75 13.06 18.11
C LYS A 12 -7.43 13.28 16.64
N CYS A 13 -7.04 12.24 15.91
CA CYS A 13 -6.71 12.34 14.48
C CYS A 13 -7.95 12.39 13.59
N PHE A 14 -9.00 11.63 13.92
CA PHE A 14 -10.19 11.49 13.06
C PHE A 14 -11.40 12.33 13.49
N PHE A 15 -11.50 12.73 14.77
CA PHE A 15 -12.68 13.43 15.31
C PHE A 15 -12.39 14.87 15.78
N LYS A 16 -11.31 15.51 15.30
CA LYS A 16 -11.31 16.98 15.32
C LYS A 16 -12.48 17.42 14.43
N GLN A 17 -13.45 18.15 15.01
CA GLN A 17 -14.49 18.85 14.26
C GLN A 17 -13.83 19.88 13.34
N ALA A 18 -13.32 19.43 12.20
CA ALA A 18 -13.04 20.28 11.08
C ALA A 18 -14.39 20.72 10.51
N THR A 19 -14.52 22.01 10.20
CA THR A 19 -15.61 22.53 9.34
C THR A 19 -15.79 21.56 8.18
N VAL A 20 -16.96 20.92 8.08
CA VAL A 20 -17.23 19.84 7.10
C VAL A 20 -16.83 20.35 5.72
N PRO A 21 -15.69 19.90 5.16
CA PRO A 21 -15.32 20.27 3.82
C PRO A 21 -16.42 19.75 2.91
N LYS A 22 -16.83 20.55 1.92
CA LYS A 22 -17.82 20.12 0.93
C LYS A 22 -17.43 18.73 0.44
N THR A 23 -18.29 17.73 0.68
CA THR A 23 -18.01 16.33 0.35
C THR A 23 -17.64 16.26 -1.13
N LYS A 24 -16.41 15.84 -1.42
CA LYS A 24 -15.95 15.56 -2.77
C LYS A 24 -15.93 14.07 -2.93
N TRP A 25 -16.56 13.58 -4.00
CA TRP A 25 -16.33 12.22 -4.45
C TRP A 25 -14.88 12.12 -4.90
N VAL A 26 -14.11 11.31 -4.17
CA VAL A 26 -12.75 10.94 -4.56
C VAL A 26 -12.84 9.54 -5.13
N ARG A 27 -12.40 9.40 -6.38
CA ARG A 27 -12.26 8.12 -7.06
C ARG A 27 -10.77 7.95 -7.37
N TRP A 28 -10.28 6.74 -7.29
CA TRP A 28 -8.96 6.42 -7.81
C TRP A 28 -8.93 6.72 -9.30
N ASN A 29 -7.82 7.26 -9.78
CA ASN A 29 -7.63 7.41 -11.21
C ASN A 29 -7.32 6.02 -11.78
N SER A 30 -8.36 5.26 -12.08
CA SER A 30 -8.27 4.13 -13.00
C SER A 30 -7.70 4.67 -14.31
N HIS A 31 -6.46 4.27 -14.62
CA HIS A 31 -5.88 4.60 -15.90
C HIS A 31 -6.82 4.04 -16.97
N ARG A 32 -7.10 4.77 -18.06
CA ARG A 32 -8.12 4.40 -19.08
C ARG A 32 -7.77 3.12 -19.88
N GLY A 33 -6.87 2.28 -19.37
CA GLY A 33 -6.47 1.00 -19.95
C GLY A 33 -7.37 -0.15 -19.50
N SER A 34 -7.03 -1.34 -19.99
CA SER A 34 -7.68 -2.62 -19.64
C SER A 34 -6.95 -3.41 -18.55
N GLY A 35 -5.79 -2.93 -18.09
CA GLY A 35 -4.98 -3.59 -17.06
C GLY A 35 -5.54 -3.53 -15.65
N MET A 36 -5.15 -4.45 -14.78
CA MET A 36 -5.49 -4.36 -13.36
C MET A 36 -4.59 -3.33 -12.66
N ILE A 37 -5.01 -2.85 -11.49
CA ILE A 37 -4.23 -1.93 -10.67
C ILE A 37 -3.86 -2.64 -9.38
N LEU A 38 -2.58 -2.61 -9.02
CA LEU A 38 -2.02 -3.07 -7.76
C LEU A 38 -1.57 -1.84 -6.95
N ASN A 39 -2.24 -1.54 -5.85
CA ASN A 39 -1.76 -0.54 -4.87
C ASN A 39 -1.09 -1.28 -3.72
N VAL A 40 0.09 -0.82 -3.30
CA VAL A 40 0.86 -1.44 -2.22
C VAL A 40 1.41 -0.39 -1.26
N ASP A 41 1.58 -0.80 -0.01
CA ASP A 41 2.16 0.02 1.04
C ASP A 41 2.96 -0.86 2.02
N GLY A 42 4.03 -0.30 2.55
CA GLY A 42 4.85 -0.89 3.61
C GLY A 42 4.78 -0.04 4.87
N SER A 43 4.63 -0.66 6.03
CA SER A 43 4.68 0.06 7.31
C SER A 43 5.76 -0.48 8.23
N SER A 44 6.33 0.40 9.04
CA SER A 44 7.31 0.04 10.06
C SER A 44 7.24 1.00 11.24
N LEU A 45 7.25 0.47 12.48
CA LEU A 45 7.23 1.28 13.70
C LEU A 45 8.54 2.05 13.95
N GLY A 46 9.63 1.60 13.31
CA GLY A 46 10.95 2.20 13.35
C GLY A 46 11.77 1.76 12.14
N ASN A 47 13.07 2.02 12.17
CA ASN A 47 13.96 1.68 11.05
C ASN A 47 15.34 1.24 11.58
N PRO A 48 15.51 -0.03 12.02
CA PRO A 48 14.53 -1.14 11.98
C PRO A 48 13.63 -1.26 13.24
N ASP A 49 12.44 -1.84 13.08
CA ASP A 49 11.51 -2.28 14.14
C ASP A 49 10.43 -3.23 13.56
N ILE A 50 9.33 -3.50 14.27
CA ILE A 50 8.19 -4.28 13.76
C ILE A 50 7.65 -3.62 12.47
N SER A 51 7.58 -4.41 11.39
CA SER A 51 7.15 -4.00 10.06
C SER A 51 6.09 -4.93 9.47
N TYR A 52 5.29 -4.38 8.57
CA TYR A 52 4.22 -5.05 7.84
C TYR A 52 4.21 -4.60 6.39
N PHE A 53 3.61 -5.39 5.52
CA PHE A 53 3.31 -5.00 4.14
C PHE A 53 1.83 -5.26 3.86
N GLU A 54 1.27 -4.49 2.94
CA GLU A 54 -0.10 -4.70 2.46
C GLU A 54 -0.27 -4.23 1.02
N GLY A 55 -1.39 -4.63 0.42
CA GLY A 55 -1.77 -4.14 -0.88
C GLY A 55 -3.10 -4.69 -1.34
N LEU A 56 -3.57 -4.18 -2.47
CA LEU A 56 -4.82 -4.59 -3.08
C LEU A 56 -4.73 -4.55 -4.60
N ILE A 57 -5.47 -5.46 -5.23
CA ILE A 57 -5.69 -5.51 -6.66
C ILE A 57 -7.13 -5.08 -6.93
N GLN A 58 -7.30 -4.17 -7.90
CA GLN A 58 -8.58 -3.71 -8.40
C GLN A 58 -8.60 -3.75 -9.93
N ASN A 59 -9.79 -3.80 -10.53
CA ASN A 59 -9.96 -3.68 -11.97
C ASN A 59 -10.13 -2.21 -12.41
N ASN A 60 -10.26 -1.98 -13.73
CA ASN A 60 -10.44 -0.63 -14.29
C ASN A 60 -11.77 0.01 -13.98
N ASP A 61 -12.75 -0.76 -13.51
CA ASP A 61 -14.02 -0.22 -13.03
C ASP A 61 -13.91 0.23 -11.56
N ASP A 62 -12.70 0.22 -10.99
CA ASP A 62 -12.38 0.46 -9.58
C ASP A 62 -13.08 -0.54 -8.64
N VAL A 63 -13.38 -1.74 -9.15
CA VAL A 63 -13.90 -2.84 -8.34
C VAL A 63 -12.72 -3.53 -7.68
N TRP A 64 -12.79 -3.63 -6.36
CA TRP A 64 -11.84 -4.40 -5.56
C TRP A 64 -11.94 -5.88 -5.91
N ILE A 65 -10.81 -6.48 -6.30
CA ILE A 65 -10.70 -7.89 -6.68
C ILE A 65 -10.13 -8.71 -5.52
N HIS A 66 -9.03 -8.25 -4.93
CA HIS A 66 -8.38 -8.96 -3.82
C HIS A 66 -7.51 -8.02 -2.98
N GLY A 67 -7.35 -8.32 -1.69
CA GLY A 67 -6.46 -7.59 -0.79
C GLY A 67 -5.54 -8.54 -0.04
N PHE A 68 -4.36 -8.08 0.36
CA PHE A 68 -3.39 -8.87 1.11
C PHE A 68 -2.68 -8.02 2.15
N ALA A 69 -2.23 -8.68 3.22
CA ALA A 69 -1.38 -8.10 4.24
C ALA A 69 -0.50 -9.18 4.87
N GLY A 70 0.66 -8.80 5.37
CA GLY A 70 1.59 -9.71 6.03
C GLY A 70 2.46 -9.01 7.07
N ASN A 71 2.83 -9.76 8.11
CA ASN A 71 3.75 -9.32 9.14
C ASN A 71 5.18 -9.81 8.80
N ILE A 72 6.16 -8.91 8.86
CA ILE A 72 7.58 -9.19 8.58
C ILE A 72 8.35 -9.44 9.89
N ASN A 73 7.75 -9.07 11.03
CA ASN A 73 8.39 -8.90 12.34
C ASN A 73 9.43 -7.79 12.27
N PHE A 74 10.64 -8.01 12.77
CA PHE A 74 11.66 -6.98 12.88
C PHE A 74 12.33 -6.70 11.54
N SER A 75 12.08 -5.52 10.97
CA SER A 75 12.62 -5.11 9.68
C SER A 75 12.69 -3.60 9.50
N ASN A 76 12.90 -3.14 8.27
CA ASN A 76 12.92 -1.72 7.93
C ASN A 76 11.85 -1.36 6.90
N ILE A 77 11.55 -0.06 6.81
CA ILE A 77 10.54 0.47 5.90
C ILE A 77 10.82 0.09 4.44
N LEU A 78 12.07 0.15 3.98
CA LEU A 78 12.40 -0.17 2.59
C LEU A 78 12.12 -1.65 2.26
N HIS A 79 12.43 -2.57 3.17
CA HIS A 79 12.13 -3.98 3.01
C HIS A 79 10.61 -4.24 3.01
N ALA A 80 9.85 -3.53 3.84
CA ALA A 80 8.40 -3.63 3.86
C ALA A 80 7.77 -3.23 2.52
N GLU A 81 8.17 -2.08 1.98
CA GLU A 81 7.72 -1.58 0.67
C GLU A 81 8.05 -2.55 -0.46
N LEU A 82 9.28 -3.08 -0.48
CA LEU A 82 9.71 -4.04 -1.50
C LEU A 82 8.95 -5.37 -1.38
N LEU A 83 8.65 -5.84 -0.16
CA LEU A 83 7.82 -7.03 0.04
C LEU A 83 6.37 -6.80 -0.38
N ALA A 84 5.82 -5.61 -0.14
CA ALA A 84 4.48 -5.24 -0.59
C ALA A 84 4.36 -5.39 -2.12
N ILE A 85 5.33 -4.83 -2.85
CA ILE A 85 5.43 -4.97 -4.32
C ILE A 85 5.60 -6.45 -4.71
N TYR A 86 6.55 -7.15 -4.10
CA TYR A 86 6.85 -8.54 -4.43
C TYR A 86 5.63 -9.46 -4.29
N TYR A 87 4.95 -9.42 -3.13
CA TYR A 87 3.78 -10.26 -2.89
C TYR A 87 2.60 -9.87 -3.77
N GLY A 88 2.42 -8.58 -4.05
CA GLY A 88 1.42 -8.11 -5.00
C GLY A 88 1.64 -8.64 -6.41
N LEU A 89 2.89 -8.65 -6.90
CA LEU A 89 3.24 -9.22 -8.21
C LEU A 89 3.08 -10.74 -8.26
N VAL A 90 3.50 -11.46 -7.23
CA VAL A 90 3.30 -12.92 -7.12
C VAL A 90 1.81 -13.26 -7.14
N MET A 91 0.99 -12.48 -6.44
CA MET A 91 -0.46 -12.64 -6.43
C MET A 91 -1.08 -12.36 -7.80
N ALA A 92 -0.71 -11.26 -8.45
CA ALA A 92 -1.21 -10.92 -9.78
C ALA A 92 -0.86 -12.01 -10.80
N TRP A 93 0.36 -12.55 -10.74
CA TRP A 93 0.78 -13.70 -11.53
C TRP A 93 -0.08 -14.94 -11.27
N GLY A 94 -0.35 -15.25 -10.00
CA GLY A 94 -1.23 -16.36 -9.60
C GLY A 94 -2.66 -16.23 -10.12
N PHE A 95 -3.16 -15.01 -10.33
CA PHE A 95 -4.45 -14.74 -10.97
C PHE A 95 -4.41 -14.71 -12.51
N GLY A 96 -3.24 -14.92 -13.12
CA GLY A 96 -3.09 -14.84 -14.57
C GLY A 96 -3.23 -13.42 -15.13
N ILE A 97 -2.99 -12.40 -14.29
CA ILE A 97 -3.03 -11.00 -14.70
C ILE A 97 -1.73 -10.67 -15.43
N THR A 98 -1.84 -10.33 -16.71
CA THR A 98 -0.69 -10.04 -17.59
C THR A 98 -0.48 -8.54 -17.85
N GLU A 99 -1.52 -7.72 -17.66
CA GLU A 99 -1.47 -6.26 -17.76
C GLU A 99 -1.77 -5.67 -16.37
N LEU A 100 -0.75 -5.09 -15.72
CA LEU A 100 -0.83 -4.61 -14.33
C LEU A 100 -0.12 -3.27 -14.16
N TRP A 101 -0.77 -2.33 -13.48
CA TRP A 101 -0.20 -1.06 -13.03
C TRP A 101 0.05 -1.11 -11.52
N CYS A 102 1.32 -1.12 -11.11
CA CYS A 102 1.70 -1.11 -9.71
C CYS A 102 1.94 0.33 -9.21
N TYR A 103 1.20 0.75 -8.18
CA TYR A 103 1.40 2.01 -7.47
C TYR A 103 1.95 1.74 -6.07
N SER A 104 3.04 2.44 -5.74
CA SER A 104 3.62 2.55 -4.41
C SER A 104 3.97 4.02 -4.20
N ASP A 105 3.85 4.51 -2.97
CA ASP A 105 4.28 5.85 -2.58
C ASP A 105 5.78 5.91 -2.18
N SER A 106 6.44 4.75 -2.09
CA SER A 106 7.87 4.64 -1.86
C SER A 106 8.69 4.85 -3.12
N LYS A 107 9.10 6.11 -3.35
CA LYS A 107 10.01 6.48 -4.44
C LYS A 107 11.30 5.66 -4.45
N VAL A 108 11.81 5.27 -3.27
CA VAL A 108 13.05 4.48 -3.16
C VAL A 108 12.82 3.04 -3.64
N ALA A 109 11.71 2.41 -3.26
CA ALA A 109 11.37 1.06 -3.71
C ALA A 109 11.18 1.04 -5.24
N ILE A 110 10.39 1.98 -5.78
CA ILE A 110 10.19 2.12 -7.22
C ILE A 110 11.53 2.27 -7.95
N LYS A 111 12.42 3.14 -7.47
CA LYS A 111 13.74 3.36 -8.06
C LYS A 111 14.54 2.06 -8.15
N LEU A 112 14.59 1.27 -7.08
CA LEU A 112 15.36 0.04 -7.01
C LEU A 112 14.86 -1.05 -7.98
N ILE A 113 13.57 -1.08 -8.28
CA ILE A 113 13.00 -2.08 -9.20
C ILE A 113 12.95 -1.60 -10.65
N SER A 114 12.94 -0.28 -10.88
CA SER A 114 12.83 0.30 -12.23
C SER A 114 14.18 0.59 -12.88
N GLU A 115 15.22 0.87 -12.07
CA GLU A 115 16.54 1.21 -12.56
C GLU A 115 17.47 -0.01 -12.53
N PRO A 116 18.39 -0.14 -13.51
CA PRO A 116 19.43 -1.15 -13.43
C PRO A 116 20.29 -0.91 -12.19
N VAL A 117 20.59 -1.98 -11.46
CA VAL A 117 21.56 -1.92 -10.37
C VAL A 117 22.92 -1.65 -11.01
N ASN A 118 23.50 -0.48 -10.76
CA ASN A 118 24.88 -0.20 -11.15
C ASN A 118 25.77 -1.22 -10.41
N ALA A 119 26.31 -2.17 -11.16
CA ALA A 119 27.26 -3.17 -10.69
C ALA A 119 28.65 -2.55 -10.46
#